data_AF-A0A6L6X8Q6-F1
#
_entry.id   AF-A0A6L6X8Q6-F1
#
_cell.length_a   1.000
_cell.length_b   1.000
_cell.length_c   1.000
_cell.angle_alpha   90.00
_cell.angle_beta   90.00
_cell.angle_gamma   90.00
#
_symmetry.space_group_name_H-M   'P 1'
#
loop_
_entity.id
_entity.type
_entity.pdbx_description
1 polymer ?
#
loop_
_entity_poly.entity_id
_entity_poly.type
_entity_poly.pdbx_seq_one_letter_code
_entity_poly.pdbx_strand_id
1 'polypeptide(L)'
;MKKTSSGIYELIGVKGKASENFPGVTECAGKDSKTHFRIYHPWSFVPASAGDLDEAMERLKKELPEHGWKIVEYGPDTSKNRNINLTADNDKKKVSVNIIAMAKGKQPMLSLDLVSGCYQVPDGEEVDLYPS
;
A
#
# COMPACT_ATOMS: atom_id res chain seq x y z
N MET A 1 -2.43 -2.80 -11.33
CA MET A 1 -2.62 -2.47 -9.90
C MET A 1 -3.38 -3.55 -9.13
N LYS A 2 -4.65 -3.81 -9.45
CA LYS A 2 -5.50 -4.80 -8.72
C LYS A 2 -4.83 -6.16 -8.46
N LYS A 3 -4.26 -6.81 -9.49
CA LYS A 3 -3.55 -8.09 -9.34
C LYS A 3 -2.40 -8.06 -8.33
N THR A 4 -1.62 -6.97 -8.31
CA THR A 4 -0.52 -6.80 -7.35
C THR A 4 -1.06 -6.62 -5.93
N SER A 5 -2.12 -5.84 -5.78
CA SER A 5 -2.80 -5.60 -4.50
C SER A 5 -3.39 -6.90 -3.92
N SER A 6 -4.09 -7.68 -4.75
CA SER A 6 -4.59 -9.00 -4.36
C SER A 6 -3.47 -9.96 -3.95
N GLY A 7 -2.32 -9.91 -4.63
CA GLY A 7 -1.15 -10.70 -4.23
C GLY A 7 -0.65 -10.32 -2.83
N ILE A 8 -0.65 -9.04 -2.45
CA ILE A 8 -0.27 -8.62 -1.09
C ILE A 8 -1.31 -9.09 -0.07
N TYR A 9 -2.60 -9.03 -0.41
CA TYR A 9 -3.67 -9.56 0.44
C TYR A 9 -3.48 -11.04 0.78
N GLU A 10 -3.06 -11.86 -0.19
CA GLU A 10 -2.78 -13.28 0.04
C GLU A 10 -1.61 -13.51 1.01
N LEU A 11 -0.64 -12.58 1.06
CA LEU A 11 0.52 -12.66 1.96
C LEU A 11 0.22 -12.23 3.41
N ILE A 12 -0.89 -11.52 3.66
CA ILE A 12 -1.32 -11.15 5.03
C ILE A 12 -1.51 -12.40 5.89
N GLY A 13 -2.09 -13.46 5.30
CA GLY A 13 -2.07 -14.80 5.87
C GLY A 13 -2.82 -15.02 7.19
N VAL A 14 -3.64 -14.05 7.62
CA VAL A 14 -4.59 -14.17 8.74
C VAL A 14 -6.01 -13.94 8.25
N LYS A 15 -7.01 -14.40 9.02
CA LYS A 15 -8.43 -14.20 8.65
C LYS A 15 -8.83 -12.74 8.84
N GLY A 16 -9.62 -12.19 7.93
CA GLY A 16 -10.12 -10.83 8.03
C GLY A 16 -10.90 -10.38 6.79
N LYS A 17 -11.12 -9.08 6.67
CA LYS A 17 -11.86 -8.46 5.56
C LYS A 17 -11.10 -7.26 5.03
N ALA A 18 -10.92 -7.21 3.72
CA ALA A 18 -10.44 -6.02 3.03
C ALA A 18 -11.58 -5.04 2.75
N SER A 19 -11.30 -3.73 2.80
CA SER A 19 -12.21 -2.70 2.28
C SER A 19 -12.30 -2.79 0.76
N GLU A 20 -13.48 -2.55 0.21
CA GLU A 20 -13.67 -2.42 -1.23
C GLU A 20 -13.27 -1.02 -1.70
N ASN A 21 -12.01 -0.87 -2.14
CA ASN A 21 -11.53 0.36 -2.76
C ASN A 21 -11.03 0.07 -4.19
N PHE A 22 -11.29 1.00 -5.10
CA PHE A 22 -10.77 0.93 -6.46
C PHE A 22 -9.46 1.72 -6.59
N PRO A 23 -8.52 1.29 -7.45
CA PRO A 23 -7.35 2.10 -7.77
C PRO A 23 -7.77 3.42 -8.40
N GLY A 24 -7.07 4.49 -8.05
CA GLY A 24 -7.22 5.82 -8.62
C GLY A 24 -5.92 6.33 -9.24
N VAL A 25 -5.98 7.55 -9.77
CA VAL A 25 -4.82 8.28 -10.27
C VAL A 25 -4.53 9.43 -9.31
N THR A 26 -3.26 9.70 -9.05
CA THR A 26 -2.82 10.81 -8.21
C THR A 26 -1.53 11.42 -8.76
N GLU A 27 -1.15 12.57 -8.24
CA GLU A 27 0.02 13.33 -8.66
C GLU A 27 1.34 12.64 -8.27
N CYS A 28 2.40 12.98 -9.00
CA CYS A 28 3.75 12.61 -8.61
C CYS A 28 4.39 13.69 -7.75
N ALA A 29 4.82 13.33 -6.54
CA ALA A 29 5.61 14.22 -5.69
C ALA A 29 6.80 14.85 -6.45
N GLY A 30 6.87 16.18 -6.45
CA GLY A 30 7.93 16.95 -7.10
C GLY A 30 7.86 16.99 -8.64
N LYS A 31 6.75 16.59 -9.25
CA LYS A 31 6.52 16.66 -10.71
C LYS A 31 5.25 17.45 -11.02
N ASP A 32 5.18 18.00 -12.22
CA ASP A 32 3.99 18.69 -12.71
C ASP A 32 2.87 17.66 -12.97
N SER A 33 1.74 17.84 -12.29
CA SER A 33 0.56 16.98 -12.35
C SER A 33 -0.12 16.96 -13.72
N LYS A 34 0.17 17.94 -14.60
CA LYS A 34 -0.29 17.93 -16.00
C LYS A 34 0.51 17.01 -16.90
N THR A 35 1.77 16.75 -16.54
CA THR A 35 2.70 15.97 -17.38
C THR A 35 3.08 14.65 -16.76
N HIS A 36 2.75 14.43 -15.49
CA HIS A 36 3.11 13.22 -14.77
C HIS A 36 2.01 12.77 -13.81
N PHE A 37 1.83 11.45 -13.73
CA PHE A 37 0.84 10.83 -12.86
C PHE A 37 1.36 9.51 -12.29
N ARG A 38 0.73 9.05 -11.21
CA ARG A 38 0.90 7.69 -10.69
C ARG A 38 -0.45 7.08 -10.40
N ILE A 39 -0.48 5.76 -10.37
CA ILE A 39 -1.65 4.99 -9.94
C ILE A 39 -1.45 4.64 -8.47
N TYR A 40 -2.49 4.81 -7.65
CA TYR A 40 -2.48 4.40 -6.26
C TYR A 40 -3.70 3.51 -5.97
N HIS A 41 -3.58 2.63 -4.98
CA HIS A 41 -4.66 1.76 -4.56
C HIS A 41 -4.64 1.62 -3.03
N PRO A 42 -5.29 2.54 -2.32
CA PRO A 42 -5.36 2.50 -0.87
C PRO A 42 -6.49 1.55 -0.45
N TRP A 43 -6.26 0.74 0.57
CA TRP A 43 -7.29 -0.11 1.17
C TRP A 43 -6.89 -0.49 2.58
N SER A 44 -7.86 -0.92 3.38
CA SER A 44 -7.63 -1.41 4.73
C SER A 44 -7.96 -2.89 4.85
N PHE A 45 -7.28 -3.56 5.76
CA PHE A 45 -7.57 -4.93 6.16
C PHE A 45 -7.92 -4.96 7.64
N VAL A 46 -9.13 -5.41 7.96
CA VAL A 46 -9.59 -5.60 9.33
C VAL A 46 -9.45 -7.09 9.67
N PRO A 47 -8.54 -7.47 10.59
CA PRO A 47 -8.41 -8.87 10.99
C PRO A 47 -9.64 -9.34 11.79
N ALA A 48 -9.86 -10.65 11.81
CA ALA A 48 -10.93 -11.27 12.60
C ALA A 48 -10.67 -11.13 14.11
N SER A 49 -9.39 -11.06 14.52
CA SER A 49 -8.96 -10.80 15.88
C SER A 49 -7.93 -9.66 15.90
N ALA A 50 -8.04 -8.76 16.89
CA ALA A 50 -7.11 -7.65 17.03
C ALA A 50 -5.66 -8.09 17.27
N GLY A 51 -5.47 -9.27 17.88
CA GLY A 51 -4.14 -9.85 18.13
C GLY A 51 -3.43 -10.31 16.86
N ASP A 52 -4.14 -10.45 15.74
CA ASP A 52 -3.60 -11.00 14.50
C ASP A 52 -2.82 -9.93 13.69
N LEU A 53 -2.85 -8.66 14.09
CA LEU A 53 -2.12 -7.59 13.39
C LEU A 53 -0.60 -7.79 13.47
N ASP A 54 -0.07 -8.16 14.63
CA ASP A 54 1.36 -8.38 14.81
C ASP A 54 1.81 -9.60 14.02
N GLU A 55 0.99 -10.67 14.01
CA GLU A 55 1.22 -11.86 13.19
C GLU A 55 1.23 -11.51 11.68
N ALA A 56 0.25 -10.73 11.23
CA ALA A 56 0.16 -10.28 9.85
C ALA A 56 1.40 -9.47 9.43
N MET A 57 1.89 -8.56 10.27
CA MET A 57 3.06 -7.74 9.98
C MET A 57 4.35 -8.56 9.91
N GLU A 58 4.58 -9.47 10.86
CA GLU A 58 5.76 -10.34 10.82
C GLU A 58 5.71 -11.30 9.63
N ARG A 59 4.52 -11.80 9.27
CA ARG A 59 4.34 -12.60 8.06
C ARG A 59 4.64 -11.80 6.80
N LEU A 60 4.08 -10.60 6.65
CA LEU A 60 4.36 -9.73 5.50
C LEU A 60 5.86 -9.45 5.37
N LYS A 61 6.54 -9.16 6.48
CA LYS A 61 7.98 -8.95 6.53
C LYS A 61 8.79 -10.17 6.06
N LYS A 62 8.32 -11.39 6.34
CA LYS A 62 8.94 -12.63 5.86
C LYS A 62 8.64 -12.90 4.38
N GLU A 63 7.36 -12.83 4.01
CA GLU A 63 6.86 -13.34 2.73
C GLU A 63 7.07 -12.36 1.56
N LEU A 64 7.03 -11.03 1.82
CA LEU A 64 7.25 -10.03 0.76
C LEU A 64 8.61 -10.23 0.06
N PRO A 65 9.75 -10.39 0.77
CA PRO A 65 11.03 -10.75 0.17
C PRO A 65 11.01 -12.02 -0.68
N GLU A 66 10.37 -13.09 -0.21
CA GLU A 66 10.24 -14.35 -0.95
C GLU A 66 9.48 -14.15 -2.29
N HIS A 67 8.63 -13.11 -2.38
CA HIS A 67 7.85 -12.75 -3.56
C HIS A 67 8.45 -11.57 -4.37
N GLY A 68 9.75 -11.30 -4.16
CA GLY A 68 10.52 -10.34 -4.96
C GLY A 68 10.27 -8.88 -4.60
N TRP A 69 9.78 -8.61 -3.40
CA TRP A 69 9.76 -7.26 -2.82
C TRP A 69 11.02 -7.02 -2.00
N LYS A 70 11.46 -5.77 -1.91
CA LYS A 70 12.56 -5.36 -1.06
C LYS A 70 12.01 -4.49 0.06
N ILE A 71 12.16 -4.92 1.31
CA ILE A 71 11.81 -4.08 2.46
C ILE A 71 12.83 -2.95 2.56
N VAL A 72 12.36 -1.72 2.51
CA VAL A 72 13.18 -0.50 2.63
C VAL A 72 12.97 0.20 3.96
N GLU A 73 11.88 -0.09 4.66
CA GLU A 73 11.58 0.43 5.98
C GLU A 73 10.77 -0.59 6.78
N TYR A 74 11.13 -0.78 8.05
CA TYR A 74 10.33 -1.55 9.02
C TYR A 74 10.58 -1.03 10.44
N GLY A 75 9.51 -0.64 11.13
CA GLY A 75 9.60 -0.16 12.51
C GLY A 75 8.49 0.81 12.90
N PRO A 76 8.52 1.35 14.13
CA PRO A 76 7.52 2.31 14.57
C PRO A 76 7.58 3.63 13.79
N ASP A 77 6.41 4.13 13.38
CA ASP A 77 6.24 5.44 12.76
C ASP A 77 6.44 6.59 13.77
N THR A 78 6.48 7.82 13.26
CA THR A 78 6.63 9.04 14.07
C THR A 78 5.31 9.56 14.64
N SER A 79 4.20 8.84 14.43
CA SER A 79 2.90 9.23 14.97
C SER A 79 2.87 9.11 16.50
N LYS A 80 1.90 9.77 17.14
CA LYS A 80 1.66 9.63 18.59
C LYS A 80 1.46 8.16 19.01
N ASN A 81 0.91 7.34 18.12
CA ASN A 81 0.63 5.94 18.39
C ASN A 81 1.85 5.03 18.18
N ARG A 82 2.88 5.50 17.46
CA ARG A 82 4.07 4.70 17.07
C ARG A 82 3.62 3.39 16.42
N ASN A 83 2.76 3.48 15.41
CA ASN A 83 2.25 2.31 14.70
C ASN A 83 3.42 1.61 13.99
N ILE A 84 3.38 0.30 13.84
CA ILE A 84 4.40 -0.38 13.05
C ILE A 84 4.16 -0.10 11.57
N ASN A 85 5.17 0.46 10.92
CA ASN A 85 5.24 0.76 9.51
C ASN A 85 6.11 -0.28 8.79
N LEU A 86 5.72 -0.67 7.59
CA LEU A 86 6.50 -1.48 6.65
C LEU A 86 6.38 -0.86 5.27
N THR A 87 7.51 -0.47 4.68
CA THR A 87 7.59 -0.04 3.27
C THR A 87 8.40 -1.05 2.47
N ALA A 88 7.86 -1.49 1.34
CA ALA A 88 8.55 -2.42 0.45
C ALA A 88 8.36 -2.06 -1.03
N ASP A 89 9.44 -2.19 -1.79
CA ASP A 89 9.50 -1.87 -3.21
C ASP A 89 9.56 -3.13 -4.08
N ASN A 90 8.93 -3.08 -5.25
CA ASN A 90 9.07 -4.12 -6.27
C ASN A 90 9.54 -3.52 -7.60
N ASP A 91 10.85 -3.58 -7.84
CA ASP A 91 11.49 -2.96 -9.00
C ASP A 91 11.04 -3.54 -10.34
N LYS A 92 10.67 -4.84 -10.37
CA LYS A 92 10.17 -5.49 -11.58
C LYS A 92 8.79 -4.99 -11.95
N LYS A 93 7.93 -4.79 -10.95
CA LYS A 93 6.56 -4.31 -11.13
C LYS A 93 6.45 -2.78 -11.13
N LYS A 94 7.53 -2.06 -10.80
CA LYS A 94 7.56 -0.58 -10.66
C LYS A 94 6.47 -0.08 -9.72
N VAL A 95 6.40 -0.66 -8.53
CA VAL A 95 5.45 -0.30 -7.48
C VAL A 95 6.14 -0.29 -6.11
N SER A 96 5.55 0.45 -5.17
CA SER A 96 5.89 0.45 -3.76
C SER A 96 4.63 0.26 -2.93
N VAL A 97 4.73 -0.47 -1.82
CA VAL A 97 3.63 -0.58 -0.85
C VAL A 97 4.09 -0.03 0.50
N ASN A 98 3.24 0.78 1.10
CA ASN A 98 3.34 1.19 2.50
C ASN A 98 2.22 0.51 3.30
N ILE A 99 2.58 -0.13 4.41
CA ILE A 99 1.67 -0.90 5.27
C ILE A 99 1.83 -0.42 6.71
N ILE A 100 0.74 0.06 7.31
CA ILE A 100 0.73 0.60 8.68
C ILE A 100 -0.23 -0.23 9.53
N ALA A 101 0.28 -0.79 10.64
CA ALA A 101 -0.52 -1.50 11.63
C ALA A 101 -1.13 -0.54 12.67
N MET A 102 -2.39 -0.19 12.47
CA MET A 102 -3.14 0.73 13.33
C MET A 102 -3.77 0.02 14.53
N ALA A 103 -2.94 -0.51 15.44
CA ALA A 103 -3.39 -1.36 16.55
C ALA A 103 -4.17 -0.62 17.66
N LYS A 104 -3.98 0.69 17.82
CA LYS A 104 -4.53 1.49 18.94
C LYS A 104 -5.82 2.24 18.62
N GLY A 105 -6.41 2.01 17.44
CA GLY A 105 -7.66 2.62 17.01
C GLY A 105 -8.91 1.95 17.59
N LYS A 106 -10.09 2.56 17.37
CA LYS A 106 -11.39 1.94 17.72
C LYS A 106 -11.59 0.59 17.02
N GLN A 107 -11.05 0.47 15.81
CA GLN A 107 -11.06 -0.75 15.01
C GLN A 107 -9.62 -1.01 14.54
N PRO A 108 -8.91 -1.96 15.16
CA PRO A 108 -7.58 -2.35 14.72
C PRO A 108 -7.59 -2.82 13.27
N MET A 109 -6.65 -2.34 12.46
CA MET A 109 -6.55 -2.66 11.03
C MET A 109 -5.13 -2.48 10.50
N LEU A 110 -4.85 -3.07 9.33
CA LEU A 110 -3.76 -2.63 8.46
C LEU A 110 -4.31 -1.56 7.51
N SER A 111 -3.59 -0.45 7.38
CA SER A 111 -3.75 0.49 6.26
C SER A 111 -2.70 0.19 5.22
N LEU A 112 -3.11 -0.02 3.97
CA LEU A 112 -2.23 -0.33 2.86
C LEU A 112 -2.37 0.74 1.79
N ASP A 113 -1.24 1.28 1.35
CA ASP A 113 -1.16 2.18 0.20
C ASP A 113 -0.18 1.61 -0.82
N LEU A 114 -0.72 1.07 -1.91
CA LEU A 114 0.06 0.54 -3.03
C LEU A 114 0.12 1.59 -4.14
N VAL A 115 1.31 2.08 -4.44
CA VAL A 115 1.55 3.11 -5.46
C VAL A 115 2.42 2.57 -6.59
N SER A 116 2.19 3.06 -7.81
CA SER A 116 3.09 2.83 -8.94
C SER A 116 4.27 3.80 -8.93
N GLY A 117 5.26 3.52 -9.79
CA GLY A 117 6.18 4.53 -10.28
C GLY A 117 5.44 5.68 -10.96
N CYS A 118 6.18 6.76 -11.20
CA CYS A 118 5.68 7.93 -11.88
C CYS A 118 5.75 7.74 -13.40
N TYR A 119 4.65 8.00 -14.10
CA TYR A 119 4.55 7.94 -15.56
C TYR A 119 4.42 9.35 -16.14
N GLN A 120 4.92 9.54 -17.36
CA GLN A 120 4.69 10.76 -18.13
C GLN A 120 3.37 10.62 -18.90
N VAL A 121 2.61 11.72 -19.00
CA VAL A 121 1.41 11.81 -19.83
C VAL A 121 1.83 11.70 -21.30
N PRO A 122 1.19 10.80 -22.09
CA PRO A 122 1.44 10.72 -23.52
C PRO A 122 1.14 12.05 -24.22
N ASP A 123 1.86 12.33 -25.31
CA ASP A 123 1.65 13.55 -26.08
C ASP A 123 0.20 13.65 -26.59
N GLY A 124 -0.45 14.78 -26.33
CA GLY A 124 -1.83 15.03 -26.75
C GLY A 124 -2.91 14.45 -25.84
N GLU A 125 -2.54 13.82 -24.72
CA GLU A 125 -3.48 13.35 -23.69
C GLU A 125 -3.47 14.27 -22.46
N GLU A 126 -4.57 14.21 -21.69
CA GLU A 126 -4.68 14.85 -20.38
C GLU A 126 -5.05 13.80 -19.33
N VAL A 127 -4.56 13.98 -18.11
CA VAL A 127 -4.88 13.09 -16.99
C VAL A 127 -6.00 13.70 -16.17
N ASP A 128 -7.09 12.96 -16.05
CA ASP A 128 -8.15 13.27 -15.10
C ASP A 128 -7.79 12.73 -13.72
N LEU A 129 -7.31 13.62 -12.85
CA LEU A 129 -7.00 13.32 -11.45
C LEU A 129 -8.27 13.29 -10.57
N TYR A 130 -9.39 13.84 -11.06
CA TYR A 130 -10.63 14.03 -10.30
C TYR A 130 -11.86 13.79 -11.18
N PRO A 131 -12.11 12.54 -11.62
CA PRO A 131 -13.28 12.24 -12.41
C PRO A 131 -14.54 12.55 -11.59
N SER A 132 -15.35 13.47 -12.12
CA SER A 132 -16.62 13.94 -11.55
C SER A 132 -17.73 12.91 -11.63
#